data_AF-A0A960KH35-F1
#
_entry.id   AF-A0A960KH35-F1
#
_cell.length_a   1.000
_cell.length_b   1.000
_cell.length_c   1.000
_cell.angle_alpha   90.00
_cell.angle_beta   90.00
_cell.angle_gamma   90.00
#
_symmetry.space_group_name_H-M   'P 1'
#
loop_
_entity.id
_entity.type
_entity.pdbx_description
1 polymer ?
#
loop_
_entity_poly.entity_id
_entity_poly.type
_entity_poly.pdbx_seq_one_letter_code
_entity_poly.pdbx_strand_id
1 'polypeptide(L)'
;MWFEELIHQRMQNRDGTPLASCGSCNRSLASHDLFVVAKAFDKGRCVLETAQCHVCLHSLQSYLSDQSRENLMLYRGKRFNAYMTDEAARQSYYQQDPTCIITGELITSQETFELYAVHTGEFQSDENYFFVGSIAIEQMSELLSEETRNHWQRFLNQLDPTGPEVIVPSFFG
;
A
#
# COMPACT_ATOMS: atom_id res chain seq x y z
N MET A 1 -4.45 17.33 13.97
CA MET A 1 -4.22 16.49 15.17
C MET A 1 -4.64 15.04 14.98
N TRP A 2 -5.84 14.73 14.50
CA TRP A 2 -6.25 13.31 14.34
C TRP A 2 -5.44 12.51 13.32
N PHE A 3 -4.94 13.14 12.25
CA PHE A 3 -4.26 12.44 11.15
C PHE A 3 -2.83 11.97 11.51
N GLU A 4 -2.03 12.81 12.19
CA GLU A 4 -0.66 12.47 12.61
C GLU A 4 -0.63 11.36 13.66
N GLU A 5 -1.48 11.42 14.69
CA GLU A 5 -1.63 10.35 15.68
C GLU A 5 -2.12 9.04 15.04
N LEU A 6 -3.03 9.14 14.07
CA LEU A 6 -3.58 8.00 13.34
C LEU A 6 -2.53 7.29 12.47
N ILE A 7 -1.51 7.98 11.95
CA ILE A 7 -0.48 7.35 11.12
C ILE A 7 0.65 6.78 11.96
N HIS A 8 1.16 7.54 12.93
CA HIS A 8 2.25 7.09 13.80
C HIS A 8 1.89 5.83 14.60
N GLN A 9 0.68 5.74 15.14
CA GLN A 9 0.23 4.53 15.85
C GLN A 9 -0.08 3.37 14.89
N ARG A 10 -0.31 3.65 13.60
CA ARG A 10 -0.73 2.65 12.61
C ARG A 10 0.39 2.28 11.63
N MET A 11 1.66 2.37 11.96
CA MET A 11 2.68 1.54 11.28
C MET A 11 3.10 0.31 12.08
N GLN A 12 2.45 0.13 13.23
CA GLN A 12 2.52 -1.05 14.07
C GLN A 12 1.26 -1.90 13.87
N ASN A 13 1.24 -3.10 14.44
CA ASN A 13 0.02 -3.88 14.63
C ASN A 13 -1.00 -3.08 15.44
N ARG A 14 -2.28 -3.48 15.39
CA ARG A 14 -3.37 -2.86 16.19
C ARG A 14 -3.10 -2.81 17.70
N ASP A 15 -2.26 -3.68 18.23
CA ASP A 15 -1.85 -3.73 19.64
C ASP A 15 -0.59 -2.89 19.94
N GLY A 16 -0.06 -2.16 18.96
CA GLY A 16 1.14 -1.35 19.07
C GLY A 16 2.45 -2.13 18.94
N THR A 17 2.40 -3.44 18.67
CA THR A 17 3.62 -4.23 18.46
C THR A 17 4.17 -4.05 17.04
N PRO A 18 5.49 -4.17 16.83
CA PRO A 18 6.07 -4.11 15.49
C PRO A 18 5.52 -5.22 14.58
N LEU A 19 5.40 -4.91 13.29
CA LEU A 19 5.08 -5.90 12.26
C LEU A 19 6.26 -6.87 12.10
N ALA A 20 6.18 -8.02 12.76
CA ALA A 20 7.28 -8.98 12.84
C ALA A 20 7.21 -10.10 11.78
N SER A 21 6.05 -10.32 11.16
CA SER A 21 5.82 -11.45 10.25
C SER A 21 5.01 -11.07 9.01
N CYS A 22 5.32 -11.71 7.88
CA CYS A 22 4.58 -11.57 6.64
C CYS A 22 3.15 -12.11 6.78
N GLY A 23 2.14 -11.31 6.48
CA GLY A 23 0.73 -11.70 6.55
C GLY A 23 0.33 -12.83 5.60
N SER A 24 1.11 -13.10 4.55
CA SER A 24 0.82 -14.15 3.57
C SER A 24 1.53 -15.47 3.84
N CYS A 25 2.79 -15.45 4.26
CA CYS A 25 3.58 -16.68 4.46
C CYS A 25 4.07 -16.90 5.90
N ASN A 26 3.72 -16.00 6.82
CA ASN A 26 4.07 -16.02 8.24
C ASN A 26 5.58 -16.09 8.55
N ARG A 27 6.44 -15.79 7.56
CA ARG A 27 7.89 -15.69 7.77
C ARG A 27 8.23 -14.40 8.52
N SER A 28 9.28 -14.46 9.33
CA SER A 28 9.83 -13.28 10.00
C SER A 28 10.26 -12.21 8.98
N LEU A 29 9.85 -10.96 9.21
CA LEU A 29 10.24 -9.80 8.41
C LEU A 29 11.61 -9.25 8.83
N ALA A 30 12.03 -9.47 10.08
CA ALA A 30 13.32 -9.00 10.59
C ALA A 30 14.53 -9.63 9.88
N SER A 31 14.34 -10.75 9.19
CA SER A 31 15.41 -11.46 8.47
C SER A 31 15.48 -11.16 6.97
N HIS A 32 14.70 -10.20 6.46
CA HIS A 32 14.54 -9.96 5.03
C HIS A 32 14.99 -8.55 4.61
N ASP A 33 15.57 -8.46 3.41
CA ASP A 33 16.11 -7.22 2.88
C ASP A 33 15.03 -6.20 2.51
N LEU A 34 13.80 -6.64 2.18
CA LEU A 34 12.71 -5.74 1.82
C LEU A 34 11.32 -6.31 2.17
N PHE A 35 10.48 -5.48 2.77
CA PHE A 35 9.06 -5.73 2.97
C PHE A 35 8.23 -4.46 2.82
N VAL A 36 6.95 -4.61 2.55
CA VAL A 36 6.01 -3.49 2.42
C VAL A 36 4.93 -3.62 3.46
N VAL A 37 4.66 -2.53 4.16
CA VAL A 37 3.48 -2.35 4.99
C VAL A 37 2.46 -1.59 4.17
N ALA A 38 1.24 -2.11 4.10
CA ALA A 38 0.13 -1.49 3.40
C ALA A 38 -1.08 -1.40 4.33
N LYS A 39 -1.70 -0.22 4.40
CA LYS A 39 -2.96 -0.02 5.12
C LYS A 39 -3.94 0.73 4.25
N ALA A 40 -5.19 0.26 4.22
CA ALA A 40 -6.28 0.94 3.53
C ALA A 40 -7.26 1.52 4.55
N PHE A 41 -7.72 2.74 4.27
CA PHE A 41 -8.64 3.48 5.10
C PHE A 41 -9.92 3.80 4.31
N ASP A 42 -11.06 3.63 4.97
CA ASP A 42 -12.37 4.05 4.49
C ASP A 42 -13.09 4.82 5.60
N LYS A 43 -13.41 6.09 5.33
CA LYS A 43 -14.08 7.02 6.25
C LYS A 43 -13.39 7.06 7.63
N GLY A 44 -12.05 7.11 7.60
CA GLY A 44 -11.19 7.15 8.80
C GLY A 44 -10.97 5.80 9.50
N ARG A 45 -11.64 4.73 9.08
CA ARG A 45 -11.45 3.37 9.63
C ARG A 45 -10.42 2.61 8.81
N CYS A 46 -9.46 1.97 9.48
CA CYS A 46 -8.54 1.05 8.82
C CYS A 46 -9.28 -0.26 8.52
N VAL A 47 -9.50 -0.52 7.25
CA VAL A 47 -10.23 -1.70 6.75
C VAL A 47 -9.31 -2.81 6.26
N LEU A 48 -8.07 -2.46 5.93
CA LEU A 48 -7.01 -3.42 5.62
C LEU A 48 -5.71 -3.00 6.28
N GLU A 49 -4.97 -3.98 6.79
CA GLU A 49 -3.63 -3.86 7.33
C GLU A 49 -2.85 -5.12 7.01
N THR A 50 -1.72 -4.99 6.33
CA THR A 50 -0.87 -6.12 6.00
C THR A 50 0.60 -5.71 5.90
N ALA A 51 1.49 -6.62 6.28
CA ALA A 51 2.90 -6.53 5.97
C ALA A 51 3.29 -7.72 5.11
N GLN A 52 3.98 -7.49 4.00
CA GLN A 52 4.31 -8.52 3.04
C GLN A 52 5.80 -8.51 2.71
N CYS A 53 6.44 -9.67 2.83
CA CYS A 53 7.83 -9.81 2.40
C CYS A 53 7.95 -9.71 0.88
N HIS A 54 9.12 -9.31 0.39
CA HIS A 54 9.42 -9.20 -1.04
C HIS A 54 9.01 -10.43 -1.87
N VAL A 55 9.20 -11.65 -1.34
CA VAL A 55 8.82 -12.88 -2.06
C VAL A 55 7.31 -12.96 -2.29
N CYS A 56 6.51 -12.65 -1.27
CA CYS A 56 5.05 -12.63 -1.39
C CYS A 56 4.60 -11.48 -2.31
N LEU A 57 5.22 -10.30 -2.19
CA LEU A 57 4.95 -9.17 -3.07
C LEU A 57 5.20 -9.51 -4.55
N HIS A 58 6.34 -10.12 -4.84
CA HIS A 58 6.67 -10.57 -6.19
C HIS A 58 5.70 -11.66 -6.68
N SER A 59 5.27 -12.55 -5.79
CA SER A 59 4.24 -13.54 -6.12
C SER A 59 2.91 -12.87 -6.48
N LEU A 60 2.53 -11.78 -5.80
CA LEU A 60 1.30 -11.05 -6.14
C LEU A 60 1.38 -10.43 -7.54
N GLN A 61 2.55 -9.93 -7.94
CA GLN A 61 2.77 -9.43 -9.29
C GLN A 61 2.59 -10.50 -10.37
N SER A 62 2.75 -11.79 -10.04
CA SER A 62 2.51 -12.87 -11.00
C SER A 62 1.03 -13.07 -11.34
N TYR A 63 0.10 -12.47 -10.58
CA TYR A 63 -1.33 -12.44 -10.90
C TYR A 63 -1.71 -11.33 -11.89
N LEU A 64 -0.79 -10.39 -12.17
CA LEU A 64 -0.97 -9.38 -13.19
C LEU A 64 -0.67 -10.00 -14.56
N SER A 65 -1.53 -9.74 -15.55
CA SER A 65 -1.18 -10.00 -16.94
C SER A 65 -0.02 -9.10 -17.34
N ASP A 66 0.73 -9.50 -18.37
CA ASP A 66 1.83 -8.67 -18.89
C ASP A 66 1.36 -7.25 -19.22
N GLN A 67 0.16 -7.13 -19.81
CA GLN A 67 -0.45 -5.85 -20.14
C GLN A 67 -0.77 -5.01 -18.91
N SER A 68 -1.39 -5.60 -17.88
CA SER A 68 -1.69 -4.90 -16.62
C SER A 68 -0.39 -4.41 -15.98
N ARG A 69 0.62 -5.28 -15.89
CA ARG A 69 1.92 -4.97 -15.30
C ARG A 69 2.60 -3.80 -16.03
N GLU A 70 2.60 -3.81 -17.35
CA GLU A 70 3.16 -2.71 -18.15
C GLU A 70 2.39 -1.40 -17.94
N ASN A 71 1.06 -1.43 -18.01
CA ASN A 71 0.20 -0.26 -17.81
C ASN A 71 0.45 0.41 -16.45
N LEU A 72 0.51 -0.41 -15.40
CA LEU A 72 0.74 0.05 -14.04
C LEU A 72 2.17 0.55 -13.84
N MET A 73 3.17 -0.14 -14.39
CA MET A 73 4.56 0.35 -14.37
C MET A 73 4.70 1.70 -15.07
N LEU A 74 4.04 1.91 -16.22
CA LEU A 74 4.09 3.19 -16.94
C LEU A 74 3.38 4.30 -16.16
N TYR A 75 2.22 4.00 -15.58
CA TYR A 75 1.42 4.96 -14.84
C TYR A 75 2.09 5.39 -13.53
N ARG A 76 2.66 4.44 -12.78
CA ARG A 76 3.35 4.68 -11.51
C ARG A 76 4.78 5.17 -11.71
N GLY A 77 5.54 4.56 -12.63
CA GLY A 77 6.98 4.73 -12.75
C GLY A 77 7.43 6.18 -12.97
N LYS A 78 6.69 6.98 -13.73
CA LYS A 78 7.03 8.40 -13.92
C LYS A 78 6.87 9.25 -12.66
N ARG A 79 5.93 8.89 -11.78
CA ARG A 79 5.56 9.66 -10.58
C ARG A 79 6.24 9.14 -9.33
N PHE A 80 6.38 7.83 -9.24
CA PHE A 80 7.09 7.16 -8.16
C PHE A 80 8.60 7.38 -8.23
N ASN A 81 9.20 7.40 -9.43
CA ASN A 81 10.61 7.75 -9.56
C ASN A 81 10.88 9.16 -9.05
N ALA A 82 10.01 10.13 -9.38
CA ALA A 82 10.14 11.50 -8.87
C ALA A 82 10.16 11.52 -7.33
N TYR A 83 9.23 10.81 -6.67
CA TYR A 83 9.23 10.67 -5.21
C TYR A 83 10.50 10.00 -4.65
N MET A 84 10.99 8.93 -5.28
CA MET A 84 12.17 8.22 -4.79
C MET A 84 13.46 9.05 -4.91
N THR A 85 13.53 9.93 -5.91
CA THR A 85 14.70 10.76 -6.20
C THR A 85 14.65 12.16 -5.58
N ASP A 86 13.46 12.66 -5.24
CA ASP A 86 13.27 14.00 -4.68
C ASP A 86 13.14 13.93 -3.16
N GLU A 87 14.16 14.41 -2.46
CA GLU A 87 14.23 14.45 -1.00
C GLU A 87 13.11 15.30 -0.39
N ALA A 88 12.63 16.34 -1.08
CA ALA A 88 11.51 17.16 -0.63
C ALA A 88 10.17 16.42 -0.74
N ALA A 89 10.03 15.54 -1.74
CA ALA A 89 8.85 14.68 -1.89
C ALA A 89 8.80 13.60 -0.79
N ARG A 90 9.96 13.10 -0.35
CA ARG A 90 10.06 12.13 0.77
C ARG A 90 9.68 12.76 2.12
N GLN A 91 9.86 14.06 2.29
CA GLN A 91 9.46 14.79 3.50
C GLN A 91 7.93 15.00 3.66
N SER A 92 7.09 14.38 2.83
CA SER A 92 5.63 14.37 3.01
C SER A 92 5.15 13.87 4.39
N TYR A 93 6.04 13.23 5.15
CA TYR A 93 5.86 12.73 6.52
C TYR A 93 5.28 13.76 7.50
N TYR A 94 5.70 15.03 7.42
CA TYR A 94 5.34 16.10 8.37
C TYR A 94 4.52 17.23 7.75
N GLN A 95 3.96 17.00 6.56
CA GLN A 95 3.15 18.03 5.93
C GLN A 95 1.78 18.10 6.61
N GLN A 96 1.39 19.31 7.01
CA GLN A 96 0.04 19.59 7.52
C GLN A 96 -1.04 19.18 6.50
N ASP A 97 -0.65 19.09 5.22
CA ASP A 97 -1.46 18.82 4.06
C ASP A 97 -0.89 17.63 3.25
N PRO A 98 -1.07 16.39 3.72
CA PRO A 98 -0.58 15.17 3.05
C PRO A 98 -1.22 15.01 1.67
N THR A 99 -0.42 14.66 0.66
CA THR A 99 -0.87 14.52 -0.73
C THR A 99 -0.66 13.12 -1.27
N CYS A 100 -1.46 12.75 -2.26
CA CYS A 100 -1.28 11.52 -3.01
C CYS A 100 -0.01 11.59 -3.85
N ILE A 101 0.87 10.59 -3.72
CA ILE A 101 2.12 10.48 -4.49
C ILE A 101 1.92 10.42 -6.01
N ILE A 102 0.72 10.04 -6.46
CA ILE A 102 0.40 9.87 -7.88
C ILE A 102 -0.30 11.10 -8.46
N THR A 103 -1.33 11.61 -7.78
CA THR A 103 -2.16 12.70 -8.32
C THR A 103 -1.76 14.07 -7.78
N GLY A 104 -1.07 14.14 -6.64
CA GLY A 104 -0.79 15.39 -5.91
C GLY A 104 -1.99 15.93 -5.13
N GLU A 105 -3.15 15.27 -5.19
CA GLU A 105 -4.36 15.70 -4.49
C GLU A 105 -4.24 15.50 -2.98
N LEU A 106 -4.88 16.37 -2.20
CA LEU A 106 -4.90 16.27 -0.74
C LEU A 106 -5.57 14.98 -0.27
N ILE A 107 -4.96 14.28 0.67
CA ILE A 107 -5.51 13.05 1.26
C ILE A 107 -6.64 13.38 2.25
N THR A 108 -6.53 14.52 2.95
CA THR A 108 -7.52 14.95 3.94
C THR A 108 -8.89 15.29 3.34
N SER A 109 -8.98 15.50 2.02
CA SER A 109 -10.25 15.71 1.30
C SER A 109 -10.88 14.41 0.78
N GLN A 110 -10.24 13.25 0.99
CA GLN A 110 -10.65 11.96 0.43
C GLN A 110 -11.21 11.05 1.52
N GLU A 111 -12.32 10.37 1.23
CA GLU A 111 -12.92 9.39 2.17
C GLU A 111 -12.12 8.09 2.24
N THR A 112 -11.47 7.72 1.13
CA THR A 112 -10.66 6.51 1.02
C THR A 112 -9.24 6.84 0.57
N PHE A 113 -8.28 6.16 1.17
CA PHE A 113 -6.87 6.28 0.81
C PHE A 113 -6.10 5.07 1.34
N GLU A 114 -4.91 4.89 0.79
CA GLU A 114 -3.95 3.87 1.20
C GLU A 114 -2.66 4.52 1.67
N LEU A 115 -2.06 3.90 2.68
CA LEU A 115 -0.78 4.25 3.27
C LEU A 115 0.17 3.09 3.01
N TYR A 116 1.36 3.41 2.50
CA TYR A 116 2.41 2.44 2.25
C TYR A 116 3.71 2.86 2.89
N ALA A 117 4.44 1.90 3.44
CA ALA A 117 5.87 2.06 3.73
C ALA A 117 6.65 0.87 3.18
N VAL A 118 7.84 1.18 2.69
CA VAL A 118 8.80 0.20 2.18
C VAL A 118 9.96 0.16 3.16
N HIS A 119 10.15 -1.01 3.75
CA HIS A 119 11.14 -1.22 4.79
C HIS A 119 12.25 -2.14 4.30
N THR A 120 13.45 -1.93 4.83
CA THR A 120 14.60 -2.81 4.64
C THR A 120 15.26 -3.09 5.99
N GLY A 121 15.35 -4.35 6.42
CA GLY A 121 15.89 -4.70 7.73
C GLY A 121 14.87 -4.62 8.87
N GLU A 122 15.31 -4.28 10.10
CA GLU A 122 14.40 -4.13 11.23
C GLU A 122 13.54 -2.86 11.10
N PHE A 123 12.26 -2.96 11.45
CA PHE A 123 11.33 -1.83 11.43
C PHE A 123 11.82 -0.67 12.30
N GLN A 124 12.00 0.51 11.70
CA GLN A 124 12.25 1.76 12.41
C GLN A 124 11.00 2.65 12.33
N SER A 125 10.65 3.28 13.46
CA SER A 125 9.40 4.07 13.59
C SER A 125 9.39 5.38 12.78
N ASP A 126 10.53 5.77 12.24
CA ASP A 126 10.80 6.99 11.48
C ASP A 126 10.96 6.74 9.97
N GLU A 127 10.56 5.55 9.48
CA GLU A 127 10.67 5.22 8.07
C GLU A 127 9.65 5.95 7.18
N ASN A 128 10.07 6.22 5.94
CA ASN A 128 9.27 6.96 4.97
C ASN A 128 8.03 6.17 4.57
N TYR A 129 6.88 6.83 4.64
CA TYR A 129 5.64 6.36 4.05
C TYR A 129 5.15 7.31 2.97
N PHE A 130 4.23 6.82 2.14
CA PHE A 130 3.55 7.61 1.13
C PHE A 130 2.07 7.23 1.05
N PHE A 131 1.28 8.16 0.53
CA PHE A 131 -0.15 7.99 0.37
C PHE A 131 -0.55 7.78 -1.08
N VAL A 132 -1.55 6.92 -1.28
CA VAL A 132 -2.26 6.77 -2.53
C VAL A 132 -3.73 7.10 -2.28
N GLY A 133 -4.23 8.13 -2.96
CA GLY A 133 -5.60 8.59 -2.83
C GLY A 133 -6.58 7.77 -3.67
N SER A 134 -7.88 7.87 -3.36
CA SER A 134 -9.00 7.23 -4.06
C SER A 134 -8.94 7.39 -5.57
N ILE A 135 -8.65 8.60 -6.07
CA ILE A 135 -8.56 8.88 -7.51
C ILE A 135 -7.45 8.04 -8.16
N ALA A 136 -6.30 7.90 -7.50
CA ALA A 136 -5.21 7.07 -8.01
C ALA A 136 -5.54 5.57 -7.93
N ILE A 137 -6.22 5.15 -6.87
CA ILE A 137 -6.70 3.77 -6.70
C ILE A 137 -7.66 3.40 -7.84
N GLU A 138 -8.63 4.26 -8.14
CA GLU A 138 -9.58 4.10 -9.25
C GLU A 138 -8.85 4.03 -10.60
N GLN A 139 -7.97 4.99 -10.86
CA GLN A 139 -7.18 5.01 -12.11
C GLN A 139 -6.32 3.75 -12.27
N MET A 140 -5.70 3.24 -11.20
CA MET A 140 -4.94 1.99 -11.27
C MET A 140 -5.84 0.76 -11.48
N SER A 141 -7.01 0.72 -10.85
CA SER A 141 -7.99 -0.35 -11.07
C SER A 141 -8.47 -0.41 -12.51
N GLU A 142 -8.64 0.74 -13.17
CA GLU A 142 -9.02 0.84 -14.59
C GLU A 142 -7.95 0.27 -15.54
N LEU A 143 -6.67 0.34 -15.16
CA LEU A 143 -5.54 -0.17 -15.95
C LEU A 143 -5.41 -1.70 -15.93
N LEU A 144 -6.10 -2.36 -15.00
CA LEU A 144 -6.12 -3.83 -14.91
C LEU A 144 -6.92 -4.44 -16.06
N SER A 145 -6.32 -5.40 -16.75
CA SER A 145 -7.03 -6.22 -17.73
C SER A 145 -8.15 -7.04 -17.06
N GLU A 146 -9.16 -7.41 -17.85
CA GLU A 146 -10.24 -8.28 -17.40
C GLU A 146 -9.71 -9.62 -16.86
N GLU A 147 -8.66 -10.17 -17.49
CA GLU A 147 -7.96 -11.37 -17.02
C GLU A 147 -7.42 -11.19 -15.60
N THR A 148 -6.72 -10.08 -15.34
CA THR A 148 -6.16 -9.77 -14.02
C THR A 148 -7.26 -9.59 -12.97
N ARG A 149 -8.34 -8.86 -13.29
CA ARG A 149 -9.49 -8.69 -12.38
C ARG A 149 -10.13 -10.03 -12.03
N ASN A 150 -10.31 -10.91 -13.03
CA ASN A 150 -10.88 -12.23 -12.85
C ASN A 150 -9.98 -13.14 -12.00
N HIS A 151 -8.66 -13.08 -12.20
CA HIS A 151 -7.71 -13.82 -11.38
C HIS A 151 -7.75 -13.36 -9.91
N TRP A 152 -7.77 -12.05 -9.69
CA TRP A 152 -7.87 -11.46 -8.36
C TRP A 152 -9.17 -11.78 -7.65
N GLN A 153 -10.31 -11.70 -8.34
CA GLN A 153 -11.59 -12.07 -7.74
C GLN A 153 -11.57 -13.53 -7.26
N ARG A 154 -10.94 -14.44 -8.02
CA ARG A 154 -10.79 -15.84 -7.61
C ARG A 154 -9.89 -15.98 -6.38
N PHE A 155 -8.83 -15.19 -6.29
CA PHE A 155 -7.95 -15.16 -5.12
C PHE A 155 -8.65 -14.60 -3.88
N LEU A 156 -9.36 -13.48 -4.00
CA LEU A 156 -10.17 -12.91 -2.91
C LEU A 156 -11.24 -13.89 -2.43
N ASN A 157 -11.89 -14.61 -3.34
CA ASN A 157 -12.86 -15.64 -2.99
C ASN A 157 -12.24 -16.84 -2.24
N GLN A 158 -10.92 -17.03 -2.31
CA GLN A 158 -10.20 -18.07 -1.55
C GLN A 158 -9.76 -17.59 -0.16
N LEU A 159 -9.71 -16.26 0.05
CA LEU A 159 -9.51 -15.66 1.36
C LEU A 159 -10.88 -15.58 2.05
N ASP A 160 -11.04 -16.30 3.15
CA ASP A 160 -12.21 -16.41 4.04
C ASP A 160 -13.40 -15.44 3.76
N PRO A 161 -14.60 -15.96 3.38
CA PRO A 161 -15.76 -15.15 2.99
C PRO A 161 -16.43 -14.36 4.15
N THR A 162 -15.87 -14.40 5.36
CA THR A 162 -16.41 -13.69 6.54
C THR A 162 -15.67 -12.40 6.91
N GLY A 163 -14.60 -12.05 6.19
CA GLY A 163 -13.90 -10.78 6.37
C GLY A 163 -14.65 -9.57 5.77
N PRO A 164 -14.49 -8.36 6.33
CA PRO A 164 -15.03 -7.15 5.69
C PRO A 164 -14.48 -7.02 4.27
N GLU A 165 -15.27 -6.36 3.39
CA GLU A 165 -14.91 -6.06 2.00
C GLU A 165 -13.42 -5.73 1.87
N VAL A 166 -12.66 -6.65 1.27
CA VAL A 166 -11.21 -6.52 1.16
C VAL A 166 -10.93 -5.46 0.09
N ILE A 167 -10.60 -4.26 0.51
CA ILE A 167 -10.08 -3.23 -0.40
C ILE A 167 -8.72 -3.72 -0.91
N VAL A 168 -8.62 -3.95 -2.22
CA VAL A 168 -7.37 -4.38 -2.87
C VAL A 168 -6.37 -3.23 -2.79
N PRO A 169 -5.18 -3.43 -2.19
CA PRO A 169 -4.15 -2.40 -2.19
C PRO A 169 -3.72 -2.10 -3.62
N SER A 170 -3.91 -0.86 -4.05
CA SER A 170 -3.56 -0.40 -5.40
C SER A 170 -2.07 -0.47 -5.73
N PHE A 171 -1.20 -0.66 -4.75
CA PHE A 171 0.23 -0.87 -4.97
C PHE A 171 0.56 -2.31 -5.40
N PHE A 172 -0.30 -3.29 -5.10
CA PHE A 172 -0.08 -4.70 -5.47
C PHE A 172 -0.85 -5.11 -6.74
N GLY A 173 -1.90 -4.35 -7.08
CA GLY A 173 -2.60 -4.38 -8.37
C GLY A 173 -1.84 -3.53 -9.34
#